data_AF-A0A1A6GJR0-F1
#
_entry.id   AF-A0A1A6GJR0-F1
#
_cell.length_a   1.000
_cell.length_b   1.000
_cell.length_c   1.000
_cell.angle_alpha   90.00
_cell.angle_beta   90.00
_cell.angle_gamma   90.00
#
_symmetry.space_group_name_H-M   'P 1'
#
loop_
_entity.id
_entity.type
_entity.pdbx_description
1 polymer ?
#
loop_
_entity_poly.entity_id
_entity_poly.type
_entity_poly.pdbx_seq_one_letter_code
_entity_poly.pdbx_strand_id
1 'polypeptide(L)'
;LYQNPLSQYNFYRLFIIYHLPGVELLDRKQVTEKERRSMITIFDHKKAHIIQSIAFGGRVDASWNPKLPIRQKRVQRLPSDFAFGDNVDKTVFDDPEDAVFARSMKRSLMAITSMNWDTIPTRKEKYEEEKRTKPAQ
;
A
#
# COMPACT_ATOMS: atom_id res chain seq x y z
N LEU A 1 28.92 3.75 25.55
CA LEU A 1 28.74 2.45 26.24
C LEU A 1 29.67 1.37 25.72
N TYR A 2 30.46 1.66 24.69
CA TYR A 2 31.55 0.83 24.21
C TYR A 2 32.39 0.22 25.34
N GLN A 3 32.61 -1.10 25.28
CA GLN A 3 33.33 -1.92 26.29
C GLN A 3 32.63 -2.10 27.66
N ASN A 4 31.34 -1.78 27.77
CA ASN A 4 30.54 -2.17 28.93
C ASN A 4 30.05 -3.62 28.78
N PRO A 5 30.01 -4.46 29.83
CA PRO A 5 29.37 -5.78 29.79
C PRO A 5 27.96 -5.78 29.18
N LEU A 6 27.20 -4.70 29.38
CA LEU A 6 25.86 -4.53 28.80
C LEU A 6 25.85 -4.52 27.26
N SER A 7 26.97 -4.13 26.63
CA SER A 7 27.11 -4.15 25.17
C SER A 7 27.23 -5.56 24.57
N GLN A 8 27.38 -6.59 25.41
CA GLN A 8 27.42 -7.99 24.98
C GLN A 8 26.03 -8.58 24.76
N TYR A 9 24.98 -7.98 25.32
CA TYR A 9 23.63 -8.52 25.20
C TYR A 9 23.06 -8.30 23.80
N ASN A 10 22.38 -9.33 23.29
CA ASN A 10 21.62 -9.22 22.05
C ASN A 10 20.57 -8.11 22.16
N PHE A 11 20.48 -7.27 21.13
CA PHE A 11 19.57 -6.12 21.07
C PHE A 11 19.80 -4.99 22.08
N TYR A 12 20.91 -4.97 22.83
CA TYR A 12 21.20 -3.87 23.78
C TYR A 12 21.07 -2.49 23.12
N ARG A 13 21.58 -2.37 21.89
CA ARG A 13 21.57 -1.12 21.14
C ARG A 13 20.15 -0.66 20.84
N LEU A 14 19.29 -1.56 20.35
CA LEU A 14 17.89 -1.24 20.05
C LEU A 14 17.10 -0.94 21.33
N PHE A 15 17.40 -1.64 22.42
CA PHE A 15 16.79 -1.41 23.72
C PHE A 15 17.08 -0.01 24.25
N ILE A 16 18.34 0.45 24.13
CA ILE A 16 18.73 1.80 24.55
C ILE A 16 18.05 2.85 23.68
N ILE A 17 18.01 2.65 22.35
CA ILE A 17 17.33 3.57 21.43
C ILE A 17 15.83 3.66 21.76
N TYR A 18 15.21 2.57 22.23
CA TYR A 18 13.79 2.53 22.64
C TYR A 18 13.51 3.39 23.84
N HIS A 19 14.32 3.23 24.89
CA HIS A 19 14.13 3.98 26.11
C HIS A 19 14.63 5.43 26.01
N LEU A 20 15.57 5.71 25.09
CA LEU A 20 16.17 7.02 24.89
C LEU A 20 16.04 7.48 23.42
N PRO A 21 14.85 7.94 22.99
CA PRO A 21 14.61 8.31 21.59
C PRO A 21 15.42 9.54 21.13
N GLY A 22 15.90 10.37 22.06
CA GLY A 22 16.72 11.56 21.78
C GLY A 22 18.18 11.27 21.44
N VAL A 23 18.61 10.00 21.45
CA VAL A 23 20.00 9.63 21.13
C VAL A 23 20.20 9.63 19.61
N GLU A 24 21.09 10.50 19.13
CA GLU A 24 21.50 10.57 17.72
C GLU A 24 22.77 9.76 17.43
N LEU A 25 23.67 9.66 18.42
CA LEU A 25 24.94 8.95 18.33
C LEU A 25 25.08 7.97 19.49
N LEU A 26 25.28 6.69 19.19
CA LEU A 26 25.45 5.64 20.18
C LEU A 26 26.67 4.79 19.82
N ASP A 27 27.62 4.66 20.75
CA ASP A 27 28.86 3.88 20.57
C ASP A 27 29.66 4.23 19.31
N ARG A 28 29.78 5.55 19.04
CA ARG A 28 30.43 6.11 17.84
C ARG A 28 29.74 5.77 16.52
N LYS A 29 28.53 5.19 16.57
CA LYS A 29 27.69 4.90 15.40
C LYS A 29 26.43 5.74 15.45
N GLN A 30 26.14 6.45 14.37
CA GLN A 30 24.88 7.19 14.25
C GLN A 30 23.69 6.23 14.31
N VAL A 31 22.62 6.69 14.94
CA VAL A 31 21.36 5.95 15.02
C VAL A 31 20.63 6.11 13.70
N THR A 32 20.41 5.01 13.00
CA THR A 32 19.73 5.01 11.70
C THR A 32 18.21 4.95 11.85
N GLU A 33 17.49 5.47 10.87
CA GLU A 33 16.02 5.32 10.84
C GLU A 33 15.58 3.85 10.80
N LYS A 34 16.37 2.98 10.16
CA LYS A 34 16.08 1.54 10.12
C LYS A 34 16.04 0.95 11.52
N GLU A 35 16.99 1.32 12.38
CA GLU A 35 17.03 0.91 13.79
C GLU A 35 15.83 1.47 14.56
N ARG A 36 15.46 2.73 14.31
CA ARG A 36 14.27 3.34 14.95
C ARG A 36 12.98 2.61 14.55
N ARG A 37 12.84 2.21 13.29
CA ARG A 37 11.68 1.44 12.81
C ARG A 37 11.68 0.02 13.38
N SER A 38 12.83 -0.68 13.35
CA SER A 38 12.92 -2.06 13.83
C SER A 38 12.65 -2.18 15.32
N MET A 39 13.12 -1.22 16.11
CA MET A 39 12.83 -1.12 17.54
C MET A 39 11.33 -1.05 17.84
N ILE A 40 10.56 -0.25 17.10
CA ILE A 40 9.09 -0.17 17.27
C ILE A 40 8.46 -1.53 16.99
N THR A 41 8.91 -2.23 15.95
CA THR A 41 8.38 -3.56 15.62
C THR A 41 8.68 -4.63 16.69
N ILE A 42 9.78 -4.49 17.43
CA ILE A 42 10.23 -5.48 18.42
C ILE A 42 9.65 -5.19 19.82
N PHE A 43 9.74 -3.94 20.29
CA PHE A 43 9.42 -3.60 21.68
C PHE A 43 8.00 -3.08 21.89
N ASP A 44 7.37 -2.48 20.86
CA ASP A 44 6.04 -1.88 20.98
C ASP A 44 5.04 -2.56 20.03
N HIS A 45 4.54 -3.72 20.47
CA HIS A 45 3.56 -4.52 19.73
C HIS A 45 2.29 -3.74 19.35
N LYS A 46 1.85 -2.79 20.19
CA LYS A 46 0.66 -1.96 19.91
C LYS A 46 0.94 -0.99 18.77
N LYS A 47 2.06 -0.26 18.81
CA LYS A 47 2.44 0.65 17.72
C LYS A 47 2.80 -0.12 16.45
N ALA A 48 3.47 -1.26 16.55
CA ALA A 48 3.75 -2.13 15.42
C ALA A 48 2.46 -2.58 14.73
N HIS A 49 1.47 -3.03 15.51
CA HIS A 49 0.15 -3.39 14.99
C HIS A 49 -0.51 -2.21 14.28
N ILE A 50 -0.49 -1.01 14.88
CA ILE A 50 -1.06 0.19 14.26
C ILE A 50 -0.38 0.46 12.91
N ILE A 51 0.96 0.47 12.86
CA ILE A 51 1.72 0.72 11.61
C ILE A 51 1.38 -0.32 10.54
N GLN A 52 1.28 -1.60 10.91
CA GLN A 52 0.91 -2.67 9.98
C GLN A 52 -0.54 -2.61 9.52
N SER A 53 -1.44 -2.12 10.38
CA SER A 53 -2.87 -1.97 10.09
C SER A 53 -3.19 -0.75 9.22
N ILE A 54 -2.24 0.16 9.04
CA ILE A 54 -2.39 1.34 8.19
C ILE A 54 -2.00 0.94 6.76
N ALA A 55 -2.99 0.74 5.89
CA ALA A 55 -2.80 0.51 4.47
C ALA A 55 -3.62 1.53 3.66
N PHE A 56 -3.00 2.09 2.60
CA PHE A 56 -3.67 2.96 1.60
C PHE A 56 -4.63 4.01 2.19
N GLY A 57 -4.12 4.89 3.05
CA GLY A 57 -4.86 6.08 3.50
C GLY A 57 -5.98 5.82 4.51
N GLY A 58 -6.17 4.58 4.98
CA GLY A 58 -7.15 4.24 6.02
C GLY A 58 -6.54 3.38 7.14
N ARG A 59 -7.00 3.59 8.37
CA ARG A 59 -6.75 2.66 9.49
C ARG A 59 -7.65 1.44 9.28
N VAL A 60 -7.08 0.28 9.00
CA VAL A 60 -7.85 -0.97 8.98
C VAL A 60 -7.94 -1.44 10.43
N ASP A 61 -9.09 -1.27 11.08
CA ASP A 61 -9.36 -1.88 12.39
C ASP A 61 -9.57 -3.40 12.25
N ALA A 62 -8.59 -4.10 11.67
CA ALA A 62 -8.53 -5.54 11.71
C ALA A 62 -8.03 -5.93 13.10
N SER A 63 -8.98 -6.16 14.01
CA SER A 63 -8.68 -6.90 15.23
C SER A 63 -8.23 -8.31 14.85
N TRP A 64 -6.92 -8.51 14.71
CA TRP A 64 -6.32 -9.83 14.57
C TRP A 64 -6.38 -10.53 15.93
N ASN A 65 -7.58 -10.98 16.31
CA ASN A 65 -7.76 -11.96 17.35
C ASN A 65 -7.61 -13.36 16.71
N PRO A 66 -6.52 -14.10 16.94
CA PRO A 66 -6.35 -15.44 16.38
C PRO A 66 -7.40 -16.45 16.89
N LYS A 67 -8.11 -16.09 17.97
CA LYS A 67 -9.18 -16.89 18.59
C LYS A 67 -10.58 -16.59 18.06
N LEU A 68 -10.77 -15.52 17.29
CA LEU A 68 -12.04 -15.31 16.64
C LEU A 68 -12.01 -16.11 15.33
N PRO A 69 -12.98 -17.01 15.07
CA PRO A 69 -13.09 -17.59 13.75
C PRO A 69 -13.20 -16.40 12.81
N ILE A 70 -12.27 -16.31 11.84
CA ILE A 70 -12.33 -15.35 10.75
C ILE A 70 -13.77 -15.45 10.25
N ARG A 71 -14.59 -14.45 10.57
CA ARG A 71 -15.91 -14.32 9.96
C ARG A 71 -15.59 -13.95 8.54
N GLN A 72 -15.28 -14.95 7.72
CA GLN A 72 -15.53 -14.87 6.29
C GLN A 72 -16.94 -14.33 6.23
N LYS A 73 -17.09 -13.08 5.75
CA LYS A 73 -18.41 -12.53 5.47
C LYS A 73 -19.14 -13.65 4.78
N ARG A 74 -20.25 -14.12 5.37
CA ARG A 74 -21.10 -15.12 4.74
C ARG A 74 -21.39 -14.51 3.38
N VAL A 75 -20.74 -15.06 2.35
CA VAL A 75 -20.93 -14.61 0.97
C VAL A 75 -22.44 -14.59 0.83
N GLN A 76 -23.00 -13.40 0.58
CA GLN A 76 -24.43 -13.30 0.32
C GLN A 76 -24.66 -14.33 -0.79
N ARG A 77 -25.41 -15.39 -0.48
CA ARG A 77 -25.75 -16.38 -1.48
C ARG A 77 -26.55 -15.60 -2.50
N LEU A 78 -25.91 -15.31 -3.62
CA LEU A 78 -26.54 -14.69 -4.77
C LEU A 78 -27.79 -15.53 -5.12
N PRO A 79 -28.87 -14.90 -5.59
CA PRO A 79 -29.99 -15.63 -6.17
C PRO A 79 -29.45 -16.62 -7.21
N SER A 80 -30.05 -17.80 -7.31
CA SER A 80 -29.66 -18.84 -8.29
C SER A 80 -29.62 -18.32 -9.73
N ASP A 81 -30.33 -17.23 -10.00
CA ASP A 81 -30.49 -16.63 -11.33
C ASP A 81 -29.46 -15.53 -11.62
N PHE A 82 -28.60 -15.19 -10.66
CA PHE A 82 -27.52 -14.22 -10.87
C PHE A 82 -26.26 -14.96 -11.31
N ALA A 83 -26.15 -15.19 -12.63
CA ALA A 83 -24.88 -15.54 -13.24
C ALA A 83 -23.95 -14.33 -13.08
N PHE A 84 -22.91 -14.46 -12.27
CA PHE A 84 -21.76 -13.57 -12.37
C PHE A 84 -21.32 -13.65 -13.83
N GLY A 85 -21.26 -12.52 -14.54
CA GLY A 85 -20.79 -12.43 -15.92
C GLY A 85 -19.29 -12.70 -16.03
N ASP A 86 -18.82 -13.79 -15.44
CA ASP A 86 -17.55 -14.43 -15.74
C ASP A 86 -17.80 -15.37 -16.92
N ASN A 87 -18.31 -14.79 -18.01
CA ASN A 87 -18.35 -15.41 -19.34
C ASN A 87 -16.93 -15.41 -19.89
N VAL A 88 -15.99 -16.01 -19.15
CA VAL A 88 -14.83 -16.60 -19.80
C VAL A 88 -15.40 -17.84 -20.44
N ASP A 89 -15.77 -17.77 -21.72
CA ASP A 89 -15.98 -18.95 -22.53
C ASP A 89 -14.78 -19.86 -22.28
N LYS A 90 -14.96 -20.90 -21.47
CA LYS A 90 -13.95 -21.92 -21.25
C LYS A 90 -13.97 -22.79 -22.50
N THR A 91 -13.50 -22.23 -23.60
CA THR A 91 -13.14 -23.00 -24.79
C THR A 91 -12.07 -23.97 -24.32
N VAL A 92 -12.47 -25.22 -24.10
CA VAL A 92 -11.54 -26.32 -23.84
C VAL A 92 -10.85 -26.54 -25.18
N PHE A 93 -9.56 -26.20 -25.24
CA PHE A 93 -8.72 -26.53 -26.38
C PHE A 93 -8.10 -27.89 -26.11
N ASP A 94 -8.17 -28.81 -27.07
CA ASP A 94 -7.55 -30.14 -26.95
C ASP A 94 -6.02 -30.03 -26.97
N ASP A 95 -5.47 -29.07 -27.71
CA ASP A 95 -4.05 -28.74 -27.77
C ASP A 95 -3.74 -27.45 -26.97
N PRO A 96 -2.78 -27.46 -26.02
CA PRO A 96 -2.35 -26.25 -25.32
C PRO A 96 -1.81 -25.14 -26.24
N GLU A 97 -1.23 -25.46 -27.40
CA GLU A 97 -0.65 -24.45 -28.30
C GLU A 97 -1.74 -23.60 -28.98
N ASP A 98 -2.89 -24.19 -29.29
CA ASP A 98 -4.06 -23.47 -29.84
C ASP A 98 -4.63 -22.46 -28.84
N ALA A 99 -4.62 -22.81 -27.55
CA ALA A 99 -5.04 -21.90 -26.48
C ALA A 99 -4.12 -20.67 -26.38
N VAL A 100 -2.82 -20.87 -26.58
CA VAL A 100 -1.82 -19.79 -26.58
C VAL A 100 -2.03 -18.89 -27.79
N PHE A 101 -2.24 -19.45 -28.98
CA PHE A 101 -2.50 -18.69 -30.19
C PHE A 101 -3.77 -17.84 -30.10
N ALA A 102 -4.89 -18.43 -29.67
CA ALA A 102 -6.16 -17.70 -29.50
C ALA A 102 -6.05 -16.59 -28.43
N ARG A 103 -5.35 -16.86 -27.32
CA ARG A 103 -5.08 -15.86 -26.28
C ARG A 103 -4.18 -14.74 -26.78
N SER A 104 -3.23 -15.03 -27.66
CA SER A 104 -2.36 -14.01 -28.27
C SER A 104 -3.15 -13.06 -29.18
N MET A 105 -4.14 -13.59 -29.92
CA MET A 105 -4.98 -12.82 -30.85
C MET A 105 -6.01 -11.93 -30.15
N LYS A 106 -6.50 -12.35 -28.97
CA LYS A 106 -7.49 -11.60 -28.18
C LYS A 106 -6.90 -10.49 -27.30
N ARG A 107 -5.59 -10.23 -27.34
CA ARG A 107 -5.00 -9.13 -26.56
C ARG A 107 -5.46 -7.80 -27.14
N SER A 108 -6.02 -6.94 -26.28
CA SER A 108 -6.39 -5.58 -26.66
C SER A 108 -5.15 -4.82 -27.14
N LEU A 109 -5.23 -4.18 -28.31
CA LEU A 109 -4.19 -3.27 -28.80
C LEU A 109 -4.10 -2.09 -27.83
N MET A 110 -3.06 -2.05 -27.00
CA MET A 110 -2.80 -0.90 -26.15
C MET A 110 -2.32 0.26 -27.03
N ALA A 111 -3.23 1.20 -27.32
CA ALA A 111 -2.89 2.47 -27.93
C ALA A 111 -2.41 3.44 -26.84
N ILE A 112 -1.18 3.91 -26.94
CA ILE A 112 -0.67 4.98 -26.08
C ILE A 112 -1.04 6.30 -26.75
N THR A 113 -1.91 7.09 -26.13
CA THR A 113 -2.18 8.46 -26.55
C THR A 113 -1.31 9.41 -25.74
N SER A 114 -0.56 10.27 -26.42
CA SER A 114 0.12 11.39 -25.79
C SER A 114 -0.76 12.63 -25.94
N MET A 115 -1.07 13.27 -24.81
CA MET A 115 -1.78 14.54 -24.76
C MET A 115 -0.78 15.62 -24.34
N ASN A 116 -0.73 16.73 -25.07
CA ASN A 116 0.06 17.89 -24.64
C ASN A 116 -0.68 18.60 -23.49
N TRP A 117 -0.04 18.63 -22.31
CA TRP A 117 -0.59 19.28 -21.11
C TRP A 117 -0.53 20.80 -21.17
N ASP A 118 0.32 21.37 -22.02
CA ASP A 118 0.43 22.83 -22.21
C ASP A 118 -0.84 23.42 -22.86
N THR A 119 -1.64 22.58 -23.52
CA THR A 119 -2.91 22.98 -24.14
C THR A 119 -4.07 23.04 -23.13
N ILE A 120 -3.89 22.52 -21.91
CA ILE A 120 -4.95 22.46 -20.91
C ILE A 120 -4.82 23.67 -19.98
N PRO A 121 -5.78 24.60 -19.97
CA PRO A 121 -5.69 25.80 -19.14
C PRO A 121 -5.69 25.43 -17.66
N THR A 122 -4.73 26.02 -16.96
CA THR A 122 -4.52 25.84 -15.52
C THR A 122 -5.69 26.44 -14.75
N ARG A 123 -5.95 25.96 -13.52
CA ARG A 123 -7.05 26.46 -12.69
C ARG A 123 -7.04 27.99 -12.52
N LYS A 124 -5.86 28.59 -12.43
CA LYS A 124 -5.69 30.06 -12.32
C LYS A 124 -6.13 30.78 -13.60
N GLU A 125 -5.75 30.26 -14.76
CA GLU A 125 -6.09 30.85 -16.06
C GLU A 125 -7.60 30.80 -16.30
N LYS A 126 -8.26 29.69 -15.92
CA LYS A 126 -9.73 29.59 -15.97
C LYS A 126 -10.45 30.65 -15.12
N TYR A 127 -9.95 30.92 -13.91
CA TYR A 127 -10.55 31.96 -13.07
C TYR A 127 -10.31 33.37 -13.61
N GLU A 128 -9.17 33.64 -14.23
CA GLU A 128 -8.88 34.95 -14.83
C GLU A 128 -9.67 35.17 -16.12
N GLU A 129 -9.89 34.12 -16.92
CA GLU A 129 -10.79 34.15 -18.07
C GLU A 129 -12.23 34.42 -17.62
N GLU A 130 -12.72 33.73 -16.59
CA GLU A 130 -14.07 33.95 -16.04
C GLU A 130 -14.28 35.38 -15.48
N LYS A 131 -13.22 36.02 -14.98
CA LYS A 131 -13.26 37.44 -14.59
C LYS A 131 -13.29 38.38 -15.79
N ARG A 132 -12.61 38.04 -16.90
CA ARG A 132 -12.61 38.85 -18.14
C ARG A 132 -13.94 38.77 -18.89
N THR A 133 -14.64 37.64 -18.82
CA THR A 133 -15.93 37.43 -19.51
C THR A 133 -17.11 38.06 -18.77
N LYS A 134 -16.94 38.47 -17.51
CA LYS A 134 -17.97 39.23 -16.78
C LYS A 134 -17.85 40.71 -17.18
N PRO A 135 -18.84 41.30 -17.87
CA PRO A 135 -18.82 42.73 -18.14
C PRO A 135 -18.88 43.48 -16.79
N ALA A 136 -18.02 44.49 -16.64
CA ALA A 136 -18.07 45.39 -15.50
C ALA A 136 -19.42 46.12 -15.50
N GLN A 137 -20.25 45.83 -14.48
CA GLN A 137 -21.42 46.63 -14.15
C GLN A 137 -21.02 47.92 -13.44
#